data_AF-A0A0R0M2S3-F1
#
_entry.id   AF-A0A0R0M2S3-F1
#
_cell.length_a   1.000
_cell.length_b   1.000
_cell.length_c   1.000
_cell.angle_alpha   90.00
_cell.angle_beta   90.00
_cell.angle_gamma   90.00
#
_symmetry.space_group_name_H-M   'P 1'
#
loop_
_entity.id
_entity.type
_entity.pdbx_description
1 polymer ?
#
loop_
_entity_poly.entity_id
_entity_poly.type
_entity_poly.pdbx_seq_one_letter_code
_entity_poly.pdbx_strand_id
1 'polypeptide(L)'
;LPGSIVHSDQWAAYNNLQSLEYVHSTVNPRSNFVGPNSRAHTQHIESLWNRWKQIIKQMKGIRGEKLQEYLFEIISKENNNSDLFIVILDLISDFEYR
;
A
#
# COMPACT_ATOMS: atom_id res chain seq x y z
N LEU A 1 12.22 -4.22 -9.37
CA LEU A 1 13.32 -4.73 -10.23
C LEU A 1 13.27 -6.26 -10.20
N PRO A 2 13.53 -6.96 -11.32
CA PRO A 2 13.72 -8.41 -11.31
C PRO A 2 14.70 -8.82 -10.21
N GLY A 3 14.39 -9.89 -9.47
CA GLY A 3 15.18 -10.35 -8.32
C GLY A 3 14.90 -9.65 -6.99
N SER A 4 13.96 -8.70 -6.94
CA SER A 4 13.50 -8.11 -5.66
C SER A 4 12.68 -9.12 -4.86
N ILE A 5 12.74 -9.03 -3.52
CA ILE A 5 11.95 -9.85 -2.61
C ILE A 5 10.62 -9.16 -2.34
N VAL A 6 9.51 -9.87 -2.55
CA VAL A 6 8.17 -9.42 -2.18
C VAL A 6 7.68 -10.25 -0.99
N HIS A 7 7.37 -9.55 0.10
CA HIS A 7 6.72 -10.13 1.27
C HIS A 7 5.21 -9.88 1.20
N SER A 8 4.40 -10.94 1.18
CA SER A 8 2.94 -10.80 1.17
C SER A 8 2.26 -11.79 2.10
N ASP A 9 0.95 -11.62 2.27
CA ASP A 9 0.11 -12.69 2.80
C ASP A 9 -0.03 -13.85 1.78
N GLN A 10 -0.70 -14.92 2.19
CA GLN A 10 -0.95 -16.10 1.34
C GLN A 10 -2.14 -15.92 0.39
N TRP A 11 -2.44 -14.70 -0.07
CA TRP A 11 -3.52 -14.50 -1.02
C TRP A 11 -3.16 -15.04 -2.41
N ALA A 12 -4.04 -15.88 -2.97
CA ALA A 12 -3.79 -16.62 -4.21
C ALA A 12 -3.49 -15.74 -5.44
N ALA A 13 -3.95 -14.49 -5.45
CA ALA A 13 -3.66 -13.54 -6.52
C ALA A 13 -2.14 -13.28 -6.67
N TYR A 14 -1.35 -13.48 -5.62
CA TYR A 14 0.10 -13.26 -5.62
C TYR A 14 0.90 -14.47 -6.10
N ASN A 15 0.26 -15.60 -6.43
CA ASN A 15 0.97 -16.81 -6.84
C ASN A 15 1.80 -16.63 -8.13
N ASN A 16 1.45 -15.66 -8.98
CA ASN A 16 2.21 -15.41 -10.21
C ASN A 16 3.52 -14.62 -9.99
N LEU A 17 3.79 -14.12 -8.78
CA LEU A 17 4.97 -13.27 -8.53
C LEU A 17 6.28 -13.97 -8.91
N GLN A 18 6.36 -15.28 -8.70
CA GLN A 18 7.53 -16.08 -9.12
C GLN A 18 7.71 -16.10 -10.64
N SER A 19 6.62 -16.12 -11.42
CA SER A 19 6.68 -16.05 -12.90
C SER A 19 7.07 -14.66 -13.42
N LEU A 20 6.97 -13.63 -12.57
CA LEU A 20 7.38 -12.25 -12.86
C LEU A 20 8.81 -11.96 -12.34
N GLU A 21 9.59 -13.00 -12.06
CA GLU A 21 10.98 -12.90 -11.58
C GLU A 21 11.13 -12.23 -10.20
N TYR A 22 10.08 -12.22 -9.38
CA TYR A 22 10.14 -11.81 -7.98
C TYR A 22 10.43 -13.00 -7.06
N VAL A 23 11.26 -12.76 -6.06
CA VAL A 23 11.43 -13.72 -4.95
C VAL A 23 10.24 -13.52 -4.01
N HIS A 24 9.29 -14.45 -4.06
CA HIS A 24 8.07 -14.35 -3.26
C HIS A 24 8.24 -15.05 -1.91
N SER A 25 8.09 -14.29 -0.82
CA SER A 25 8.07 -14.79 0.54
C SER A 25 6.72 -14.52 1.19
N THR A 26 6.06 -15.56 1.68
CA THR A 26 4.74 -15.43 2.29
C THR A 26 4.77 -15.51 3.81
N VAL A 27 3.86 -14.79 4.46
CA VAL A 27 3.49 -14.99 5.87
C VAL A 27 2.01 -15.33 5.91
N ASN A 28 1.61 -16.24 6.79
CA ASN A 28 0.20 -16.43 7.09
C ASN A 28 -0.13 -15.71 8.40
N PRO A 29 -0.81 -14.55 8.36
CA PRO A 29 -1.07 -13.74 9.55
C PRO A 29 -2.00 -14.44 10.56
N ARG A 30 -2.76 -15.46 10.14
CA ARG A 30 -3.64 -16.23 11.04
C ARG A 30 -2.87 -17.25 11.87
N SER A 31 -1.80 -17.81 11.32
CA SER A 31 -1.05 -18.88 11.99
C SER A 31 0.19 -18.33 12.70
N ASN A 32 0.86 -17.33 12.14
CA ASN A 32 2.12 -16.81 12.67
C ASN A 32 2.18 -15.28 12.54
N PHE A 33 2.62 -14.61 13.61
CA PHE A 33 2.88 -13.17 13.61
C PHE A 33 4.11 -12.80 12.77
N VAL A 34 5.08 -13.71 12.68
CA VAL A 34 6.32 -13.61 11.89
C VAL A 34 6.44 -14.88 11.05
N GLY A 35 6.86 -14.77 9.79
CA GLY A 35 7.05 -15.94 8.94
C GLY A 35 8.06 -16.93 9.55
N PRO A 36 7.70 -18.20 9.81
CA PRO A 36 8.58 -19.14 10.53
C PRO A 36 9.87 -19.45 9.74
N ASN A 37 9.80 -19.44 8.41
CA ASN A 37 10.93 -19.72 7.52
C ASN A 37 11.56 -18.44 6.96
N SER A 38 10.74 -17.46 6.59
CA SER A 38 11.18 -16.22 5.93
C SER A 38 11.56 -15.11 6.90
N ARG A 39 11.18 -15.22 8.18
CA ARG A 39 11.20 -14.13 9.18
C ARG A 39 10.56 -12.83 8.69
N ALA A 40 9.68 -12.93 7.69
CA ALA A 40 9.03 -11.78 7.11
C ALA A 40 8.02 -11.17 8.09
N HIS A 41 7.93 -9.85 8.10
CA HIS A 41 7.01 -9.07 8.92
C HIS A 41 6.02 -8.30 8.03
N THR A 42 4.73 -8.61 8.13
CA THR A 42 3.65 -7.85 7.44
C THR A 42 2.97 -6.83 8.38
N GLN A 43 3.36 -6.80 9.65
CA GLN A 43 2.73 -6.00 10.70
C GLN A 43 2.71 -4.51 10.39
N HIS A 44 3.79 -4.00 9.81
CA HIS A 44 3.90 -2.59 9.49
C HIS A 44 2.87 -2.17 8.44
N ILE A 45 2.76 -2.97 7.36
CA ILE A 45 1.78 -2.69 6.29
C ILE A 45 0.34 -2.91 6.78
N GLU A 46 0.10 -3.92 7.63
CA GLU A 46 -1.22 -4.16 8.24
C GLU A 46 -1.66 -3.01 9.16
N SER A 47 -0.74 -2.49 9.98
CA SER A 47 -0.97 -1.33 10.85
C SER A 47 -1.25 -0.07 10.03
N LEU A 48 -0.48 0.16 8.96
CA LEU A 48 -0.68 1.26 8.02
C LEU A 48 -2.08 1.20 7.39
N TRP A 49 -2.47 0.03 6.84
CA TRP A 49 -3.81 -0.16 6.29
C TRP A 49 -4.91 0.01 7.31
N ASN A 50 -4.71 -0.43 8.56
CA ASN A 50 -5.68 -0.22 9.63
C ASN A 50 -5.92 1.27 9.87
N ARG A 51 -4.86 2.08 9.94
CA ARG A 51 -4.96 3.53 10.10
C ARG A 51 -5.77 4.18 8.97
N TRP A 52 -5.44 3.89 7.72
CA TRP A 52 -6.17 4.44 6.57
C TRP A 52 -7.65 4.02 6.55
N LYS A 53 -7.94 2.74 6.86
CA LYS A 53 -9.33 2.26 6.98
C LYS A 53 -10.11 2.98 8.07
N GLN A 54 -9.48 3.37 9.19
CA GLN A 54 -10.14 4.14 10.23
C GLN A 54 -10.53 5.54 9.74
N ILE A 55 -9.63 6.23 9.04
CA ILE A 55 -9.91 7.55 8.46
C ILE A 55 -11.11 7.47 7.51
N ILE A 56 -11.12 6.49 6.60
CA ILE A 56 -12.25 6.27 5.67
C ILE A 56 -13.55 5.96 6.41
N LYS A 57 -13.51 5.12 7.46
CA LYS A 57 -14.69 4.81 8.27
C LYS A 57 -15.28 6.04 8.96
N GLN A 58 -14.42 6.95 9.42
CA GLN A 58 -14.86 8.20 10.06
C GLN A 58 -15.63 9.12 9.11
N MET A 59 -15.48 8.96 7.79
CA MET A 59 -16.24 9.71 6.78
C MET A 59 -17.70 9.22 6.63
N LYS A 60 -18.10 8.14 7.31
CA LYS A 60 -19.50 7.65 7.43
C LYS A 60 -20.23 7.38 6.12
N GLY A 61 -19.55 6.74 5.17
CA GLY A 61 -20.16 6.28 3.92
C GLY A 61 -19.64 7.05 2.72
N ILE A 62 -18.48 6.62 2.23
CA ILE A 62 -17.97 7.05 0.94
C ILE A 62 -18.55 6.14 -0.15
N ARG A 63 -18.78 6.72 -1.33
CA ARG A 63 -19.13 5.92 -2.51
C ARG A 63 -17.91 5.13 -2.96
N GLY A 64 -18.11 3.87 -3.36
CA GLY A 64 -17.02 2.95 -3.68
C GLY A 64 -16.11 3.47 -4.80
N GLU A 65 -16.70 4.14 -5.78
CA GLU A 65 -15.99 4.79 -6.89
C GLU A 65 -15.05 5.92 -6.45
N LYS A 66 -15.28 6.52 -5.27
CA LYS A 66 -14.45 7.58 -4.69
C LYS A 66 -13.36 7.09 -3.76
N LEU A 67 -13.34 5.79 -3.42
CA LEU A 67 -12.37 5.23 -2.49
C LEU A 67 -10.92 5.49 -2.92
N GLN A 68 -10.64 5.34 -4.22
CA GLN A 68 -9.29 5.56 -4.74
C GLN A 68 -8.84 7.02 -4.60
N GLU A 69 -9.73 7.99 -4.83
CA GLU A 69 -9.45 9.42 -4.65
C GLU A 69 -9.12 9.75 -3.18
N TYR A 70 -9.92 9.22 -2.24
CA TYR A 70 -9.65 9.44 -0.81
C TYR A 70 -8.38 8.74 -0.33
N LEU A 71 -8.07 7.54 -0.83
CA LEU A 71 -6.81 6.88 -0.50
C LEU A 71 -5.62 7.69 -1.00
N PHE A 72 -5.69 8.23 -2.23
CA PHE A 72 -4.65 9.10 -2.76
C PHE A 72 -4.45 10.35 -1.90
N GLU A 73 -5.55 10.98 -1.46
CA GLU A 73 -5.51 12.14 -0.57
C GLU A 73 -4.83 11.80 0.77
N ILE A 74 -5.23 10.68 1.41
CA ILE A 74 -4.65 10.23 2.69
C ILE A 74 -3.15 9.97 2.53
N ILE A 75 -2.75 9.23 1.49
CA ILE A 75 -1.35 8.90 1.22
C ILE A 75 -0.54 10.18 0.98
N SER A 76 -1.09 11.11 0.19
CA SER A 76 -0.41 12.37 -0.13
C SER A 76 -0.22 13.24 1.13
N LYS A 77 -1.21 13.29 2.01
CA LYS A 77 -1.13 13.99 3.30
C LYS A 77 -0.15 13.34 4.28
N GLU A 78 0.01 12.03 4.26
CA GLU A 78 0.97 11.34 5.12
C GLU A 78 2.41 11.45 4.61
N ASN A 79 2.61 11.46 3.29
CA ASN A 79 3.94 11.54 2.68
C ASN A 79 4.45 12.97 2.56
N ASN A 80 3.56 13.95 2.48
CA ASN A 80 3.91 15.36 2.37
C ASN A 80 3.42 16.11 3.59
N ASN A 81 4.34 16.76 4.30
CA ASN A 81 4.02 17.73 5.36
C ASN A 81 3.51 19.07 4.80
N SER A 82 3.38 19.16 3.47
CA SER A 82 3.07 20.35 2.69
C SER A 82 1.60 20.37 2.28
N ASP A 83 1.08 21.56 1.99
CA ASP A 83 -0.27 21.73 1.48
C ASP A 83 -0.51 20.86 0.23
N LEU A 84 -1.57 20.06 0.25
CA LEU A 84 -1.96 19.17 -0.85
C LEU A 84 -2.08 19.92 -2.18
N PHE A 85 -2.48 21.20 -2.12
CA PHE A 85 -2.56 22.06 -3.29
C PHE A 85 -1.18 22.27 -3.95
N ILE A 86 -0.13 22.48 -3.16
CA ILE A 86 1.24 22.65 -3.66
C ILE A 86 1.76 21.35 -4.27
N VAL A 87 1.50 20.22 -3.62
CA VAL A 87 1.89 18.89 -4.16
C VAL A 87 1.24 18.65 -5.52
N ILE A 88 -0.04 19.01 -5.68
CA ILE A 88 -0.75 18.87 -6.95
C ILE A 88 -0.15 19.81 -8.01
N LEU A 89 0.16 21.06 -7.66
CA LEU A 89 0.78 22.01 -8.58
C LEU A 89 2.16 21.54 -9.05
N ASP A 90 3.00 21.03 -8.15
CA ASP A 90 4.32 20.48 -8.51
C ASP A 90 4.18 19.28 -9.45
N LEU A 91 3.25 18.35 -9.17
CA LEU A 91 3.00 17.20 -10.02
C LEU A 91 2.51 17.60 -11.43
N ILE A 92 1.66 18.61 -11.53
CA ILE A 92 1.17 19.12 -12.83
C ILE A 92 2.31 19.81 -13.57
N SER A 93 3.11 20.63 -12.88
CA SER A 93 4.27 21.32 -13.46
C SER A 93 5.30 20.33 -14.01
N ASP A 94 5.54 19.23 -13.32
CA ASP A 94 6.44 18.16 -13.76
C ASP A 94 5.88 17.35 -14.94
N PHE A 95 4.55 17.33 -15.11
CA PHE A 95 3.89 16.60 -16.19
C PHE A 95 3.94 17.36 -17.53
N GLU A 96 3.90 18.69 -17.52
CA GLU A 96 3.99 19.51 -18.74
C GLU A 96 5.42 19.58 -19.33
N TYR A 97 6.43 19.08 -18.61
CA TYR A 97 7.84 19.09 -19.02
C TYR A 97 8.41 17.73 -19.45
N ARG A 98 7.57 16.70 -19.63
CA ARG A 98 7.94 15.39 -20.18
C ARG A 98 7.22 15.09 -21.49
#